data_AF-A0A8A3PL68-F1
#
_entry.id   AF-A0A8A3PL68-F1
#
_cell.length_a   1.000
_cell.length_b   1.000
_cell.length_c   1.000
_cell.angle_alpha   90.00
_cell.angle_beta   90.00
_cell.angle_gamma   90.00
#
_symmetry.space_group_name_H-M   'P 1'
#
loop_
_entity.id
_entity.type
_entity.pdbx_description
1 polymer ?
#
loop_
_entity_poly.entity_id
_entity_poly.type
_entity_poly.pdbx_seq_one_letter_code
_entity_poly.pdbx_strand_id
1 'polypeptide(L)'
;MSSHNASSSRQTNTASDEPLISPDPERLSQARDYEFKEFAEVKALRRGLAQRHIQMIALAGTIGTGLFLGSGKAISRAGPLGALLGYTLVGILVSGVVLSIAELSALIPLSGGIIRHAEYFVDPALSFANGWNQVYSNIITIPAELVAAAVLIQFWVQISNAVWIVSFGLLLIISNLLFVRVYGELEFVCAILKITLIVGLNIMVTLPLYANNLC
;
A
#
# COMPACT_ATOMS: atom_id res chain seq x y z
N MET A 1 -81.29 29.99 28.58
CA MET A 1 -81.79 28.63 28.87
C MET A 1 -80.71 27.65 28.41
N SER A 2 -79.81 27.29 29.34
CA SER A 2 -79.57 25.92 29.81
C SER A 2 -78.43 25.25 29.03
N SER A 3 -77.16 25.33 29.45
CA SER A 3 -76.48 24.63 30.57
C SER A 3 -75.83 23.30 30.14
N HIS A 4 -74.52 23.20 30.42
CA HIS A 4 -73.72 22.00 30.73
C HIS A 4 -73.82 20.75 29.83
N ASN A 5 -72.68 20.26 29.33
CA ASN A 5 -71.88 19.29 30.10
C ASN A 5 -70.51 19.04 29.46
N ALA A 6 -69.49 18.91 30.30
CA ALA A 6 -68.16 18.45 29.96
C ALA A 6 -68.08 16.93 30.21
N SER A 7 -67.43 16.19 29.32
CA SER A 7 -66.86 14.89 29.66
C SER A 7 -65.59 14.62 28.87
N SER A 8 -64.48 14.83 29.57
CA SER A 8 -63.21 14.18 29.35
C SER A 8 -63.40 12.69 29.07
N SER A 9 -62.86 12.20 27.96
CA SER A 9 -62.47 10.80 27.82
C SER A 9 -61.02 10.75 27.34
N ARG A 10 -60.15 10.70 28.33
CA ARG A 10 -58.79 10.19 28.25
C ARG A 10 -58.85 8.74 27.74
N GLN A 11 -58.52 8.51 26.48
CA GLN A 11 -58.14 7.17 26.01
C GLN A 11 -56.65 6.97 26.25
N THR A 12 -56.38 6.44 27.43
CA THR A 12 -55.21 5.61 27.73
C THR A 12 -55.24 4.31 26.92
N ASN A 13 -54.04 3.86 26.56
CA ASN A 13 -53.65 2.53 26.10
C ASN A 13 -53.97 2.18 24.64
N THR A 14 -52.92 1.91 23.86
CA THR A 14 -52.37 0.54 23.74
C THR A 14 -50.99 0.57 23.09
N ALA A 15 -49.98 0.10 23.82
CA ALA A 15 -48.88 -0.62 23.21
C ALA A 15 -49.49 -1.86 22.56
N SER A 16 -49.61 -1.85 21.24
CA SER A 16 -50.02 -3.01 20.46
C SER A 16 -49.28 -2.96 19.14
N ASP A 17 -48.21 -3.76 19.08
CA ASP A 17 -47.80 -4.51 17.91
C ASP A 17 -47.64 -3.70 16.62
N GLU A 18 -46.53 -2.98 16.55
CA GLU A 18 -45.91 -2.71 15.24
C GLU A 18 -45.52 -4.09 14.67
N PRO A 19 -46.13 -4.55 13.57
CA PRO A 19 -45.82 -5.87 13.05
C PRO A 19 -44.36 -5.87 12.64
N LEU A 20 -43.57 -6.79 13.21
CA LEU A 20 -42.24 -7.12 12.72
C LEU A 20 -42.39 -7.56 11.26
N ILE A 21 -42.23 -6.61 10.33
CA ILE A 21 -42.20 -6.87 8.90
C ILE A 21 -41.01 -7.82 8.70
N SER A 22 -41.30 -9.11 8.62
CA SER A 22 -40.31 -10.11 8.21
C SER A 22 -39.82 -9.68 6.82
N PRO A 23 -38.51 -9.44 6.62
CA PRO A 23 -38.02 -8.98 5.34
C PRO A 23 -38.37 -10.00 4.26
N ASP A 24 -39.06 -9.52 3.21
CA ASP A 24 -39.53 -10.31 2.08
C ASP A 24 -38.33 -11.11 1.49
N PRO A 25 -38.42 -12.45 1.35
CA PRO A 25 -37.34 -13.27 0.84
C PRO A 25 -36.86 -12.84 -0.56
N GLU A 26 -37.74 -12.27 -1.39
CA GLU A 26 -37.32 -11.70 -2.69
C GLU A 26 -36.46 -10.46 -2.51
N ARG A 27 -36.78 -9.57 -1.55
CA ARG A 27 -35.95 -8.39 -1.25
C ARG A 27 -34.62 -8.76 -0.62
N LEU A 28 -34.57 -9.81 0.20
CA LEU A 28 -33.32 -10.35 0.74
C LEU A 28 -32.45 -10.98 -0.35
N SER A 29 -33.07 -11.65 -1.33
CA SER A 29 -32.35 -12.17 -2.49
C SER A 29 -31.83 -11.04 -3.37
N GLN A 30 -32.64 -10.02 -3.66
CA GLN A 30 -32.23 -8.85 -4.45
C GLN A 30 -31.15 -8.02 -3.75
N ALA A 31 -31.25 -7.77 -2.44
CA ALA A 31 -30.22 -7.07 -1.69
C ALA A 31 -28.90 -7.85 -1.71
N ARG A 32 -28.96 -9.16 -1.51
CA ARG A 32 -27.81 -10.06 -1.61
C ARG A 32 -27.24 -10.11 -3.02
N ASP A 33 -28.08 -10.06 -4.05
CA ASP A 33 -27.68 -10.05 -5.46
C ASP A 33 -27.06 -8.72 -5.86
N TYR A 34 -27.53 -7.60 -5.31
CA TYR A 34 -26.92 -6.28 -5.46
C TYR A 34 -25.55 -6.22 -4.78
N GLU A 35 -25.44 -6.73 -3.55
CA GLU A 35 -24.19 -6.85 -2.80
C GLU A 35 -23.19 -7.75 -3.57
N PHE A 36 -23.65 -8.89 -4.11
CA PHE A 36 -22.85 -9.75 -4.99
C PHE A 36 -22.43 -9.09 -6.31
N LYS A 37 -23.27 -8.24 -6.90
CA LYS A 37 -22.93 -7.47 -8.11
C LYS A 37 -21.91 -6.37 -7.83
N GLU A 38 -21.90 -5.81 -6.63
CA GLU A 38 -20.89 -4.83 -6.20
C GLU A 38 -19.51 -5.47 -6.02
N PHE A 39 -19.46 -6.74 -5.56
CA PHE A 39 -18.22 -7.53 -5.55
C PHE A 39 -17.79 -8.04 -6.94
N ALA A 40 -18.71 -8.07 -7.91
CA ALA A 40 -18.42 -8.40 -9.30
C ALA A 40 -17.87 -7.17 -10.05
N GLU A 41 -16.75 -6.63 -9.59
CA GLU A 41 -16.12 -5.48 -10.22
C GLU A 41 -15.69 -5.82 -11.66
N VAL A 42 -15.92 -4.87 -12.56
CA VAL A 42 -15.75 -5.03 -14.01
C VAL A 42 -14.29 -5.40 -14.32
N LYS A 43 -14.11 -6.64 -14.80
CA LYS A 43 -12.85 -7.24 -15.26
C LYS A 43 -12.28 -6.58 -16.54
N ALA A 44 -12.44 -5.26 -16.71
CA ALA A 44 -12.11 -4.50 -17.92
C ALA A 44 -10.74 -3.80 -17.88
N LEU A 45 -9.89 -4.09 -16.88
CA LEU A 45 -8.51 -3.64 -16.92
C LEU A 45 -7.65 -4.64 -17.69
N ARG A 46 -7.13 -4.20 -18.84
CA ARG A 46 -6.20 -4.98 -19.65
C ARG A 46 -4.91 -5.18 -18.85
N ARG A 47 -4.70 -6.37 -18.27
CA ARG A 47 -3.46 -6.74 -17.57
C ARG A 47 -2.26 -6.55 -18.51
N GLY A 48 -1.54 -5.44 -18.33
CA GLY A 48 -0.37 -5.09 -19.12
C GLY A 48 0.93 -5.74 -18.64
N LEU A 49 0.97 -6.16 -17.37
CA LEU A 49 2.14 -6.80 -16.74
C LEU A 49 1.91 -8.30 -16.50
N ALA A 50 2.94 -9.09 -16.79
CA ALA A 50 3.00 -10.49 -16.40
C ALA A 50 3.13 -10.61 -14.88
N GLN A 51 2.63 -11.72 -14.32
CA GLN A 51 2.67 -11.97 -12.88
C GLN A 51 4.09 -11.95 -12.29
N ARG A 52 5.09 -12.35 -13.09
CA ARG A 52 6.51 -12.28 -12.71
C ARG A 52 6.99 -10.84 -12.50
N HIS A 53 6.55 -9.90 -13.34
CA HIS A 53 6.88 -8.48 -13.17
C HIS A 53 6.26 -7.93 -11.89
N ILE A 54 4.98 -8.23 -11.65
CA ILE A 54 4.26 -7.75 -10.46
C ILE A 54 4.94 -8.22 -9.16
N GLN A 55 5.35 -9.49 -9.09
CA GLN A 55 6.07 -10.02 -7.92
C GLN A 55 7.44 -9.36 -7.72
N MET A 56 8.19 -9.14 -8.81
CA MET A 56 9.49 -8.49 -8.74
C MET A 56 9.40 -7.02 -8.37
N ILE A 57 8.37 -6.31 -8.83
CA ILE A 57 8.09 -4.93 -8.46
C ILE A 57 7.76 -4.84 -6.97
N ALA A 58 6.91 -5.75 -6.47
CA ALA A 58 6.59 -5.81 -5.05
C ALA A 58 7.85 -6.02 -4.20
N LEU A 59 8.73 -6.95 -4.58
CA LEU A 59 9.96 -7.24 -3.85
C LEU A 59 10.99 -6.10 -3.95
N ALA A 60 11.17 -5.51 -5.13
CA ALA A 60 12.10 -4.39 -5.32
C ALA A 60 11.61 -3.08 -4.67
N GLY A 61 10.28 -2.91 -4.58
CA GLY A 61 9.63 -1.81 -3.89
C GLY A 61 9.82 -1.90 -2.37
N THR A 62 9.69 -3.08 -1.77
CA THR A 62 9.90 -3.27 -0.31
C THR A 62 11.36 -3.08 0.10
N ILE A 63 12.32 -3.50 -0.72
CA ILE A 63 13.74 -3.24 -0.49
C ILE A 63 14.05 -1.74 -0.63
N GLY A 64 13.48 -1.12 -1.67
CA GLY A 64 13.56 0.32 -1.92
C GLY A 64 14.98 0.86 -2.10
N THR A 65 15.07 2.18 -2.26
CA THR A 65 16.34 2.93 -2.19
C THR A 65 16.73 3.22 -0.73
N GLY A 66 15.77 3.15 0.19
CA GLY A 66 15.94 3.39 1.62
C GLY A 66 16.92 2.44 2.30
N LEU A 67 16.99 1.17 1.86
CA LEU A 67 18.00 0.25 2.39
C LEU A 67 19.41 0.77 2.08
N PHE A 68 19.72 1.14 0.84
CA PHE A 68 21.08 1.56 0.47
C PHE A 68 21.48 2.95 0.99
N LEU A 69 20.57 3.92 0.96
CA LEU A 69 20.87 5.29 1.41
C LEU A 69 20.72 5.47 2.94
N GLY A 70 19.82 4.71 3.57
CA GLY A 70 19.45 4.87 4.97
C GLY A 70 20.17 3.93 5.92
N SER A 71 20.41 2.67 5.52
CA SER A 71 20.97 1.65 6.43
C SER A 71 22.35 2.03 6.96
N GLY A 72 23.24 2.61 6.12
CA GLY A 72 24.57 3.02 6.56
C GLY A 72 24.54 4.05 7.70
N LYS A 73 23.67 5.06 7.58
CA LYS A 73 23.47 6.08 8.63
C LYS A 73 22.77 5.52 9.86
N ALA A 74 21.85 4.56 9.68
CA ALA A 74 21.16 3.91 10.79
C ALA A 74 22.14 3.05 11.61
N ILE A 75 22.97 2.25 10.96
CA ILE A 75 23.97 1.40 11.60
C ILE A 75 25.05 2.24 12.28
N SER A 76 25.53 3.31 11.63
CA SER A 76 26.57 4.17 12.21
C SER A 76 26.10 4.91 13.47
N ARG A 77 24.80 5.21 13.57
CA ARG A 77 24.21 5.92 14.72
C ARG A 77 23.74 4.98 15.84
N ALA A 78 23.10 3.87 15.49
CA ALA A 78 22.49 2.95 16.46
C ALA A 78 23.42 1.79 16.89
N GLY A 79 24.54 1.59 16.19
CA GLY A 79 25.37 0.40 16.32
C GLY A 79 24.71 -0.85 15.75
N PRO A 80 25.44 -1.98 15.65
CA PRO A 80 24.94 -3.21 15.02
C PRO A 80 23.75 -3.81 15.76
N LEU A 81 23.77 -3.79 17.10
CA LEU A 81 22.69 -4.33 17.91
C LEU A 81 21.44 -3.44 17.84
N GLY A 82 21.61 -2.10 17.89
CA GLY A 82 20.50 -1.15 17.79
C GLY A 82 19.82 -1.18 16.42
N ALA A 83 20.61 -1.33 15.34
CA ALA A 83 20.08 -1.52 14.00
C ALA A 83 19.24 -2.82 13.89
N LEU A 84 19.75 -3.94 14.41
CA LEU A 84 19.04 -5.22 14.37
C LEU A 84 17.72 -5.16 15.13
N LEU A 85 17.72 -4.63 16.36
CA LEU A 85 16.50 -4.48 17.15
C LEU A 85 15.50 -3.54 16.49
N GLY A 86 15.96 -2.41 15.93
CA GLY A 86 15.10 -1.45 15.22
C GLY A 86 14.40 -2.08 14.01
N TYR A 87 15.16 -2.74 13.13
CA TYR A 87 14.59 -3.43 11.97
C TYR A 87 13.65 -4.58 12.37
N THR A 88 13.99 -5.33 13.42
CA THR A 88 13.16 -6.46 13.89
C THR A 88 11.82 -5.97 14.45
N LEU A 89 11.84 -4.93 15.29
CA LEU A 89 10.64 -4.37 15.90
C LEU A 89 9.70 -3.78 14.86
N VAL A 90 10.22 -2.95 13.94
CA VAL A 90 9.43 -2.38 12.84
C VAL A 90 8.92 -3.49 11.92
N GLY A 91 9.76 -4.50 11.64
CA GLY A 91 9.38 -5.66 10.83
C GLY A 91 8.18 -6.43 11.40
N ILE A 92 8.16 -6.68 12.72
CA ILE A 92 7.03 -7.35 13.39
C ILE A 92 5.75 -6.51 13.30
N LEU A 93 5.84 -5.21 13.56
CA LEU A 93 4.69 -4.31 13.49
C LEU A 93 4.08 -4.27 12.08
N VAL A 94 4.92 -4.10 11.06
CA VAL A 94 4.46 -4.04 9.65
C VAL A 94 3.95 -5.40 9.19
N SER A 95 4.54 -6.51 9.65
CA SER A 95 4.06 -7.86 9.31
C SER A 95 2.62 -8.07 9.77
N GLY A 96 2.25 -7.61 10.97
CA GLY A 96 0.87 -7.67 11.46
C GLY A 96 -0.12 -6.90 10.58
N VAL A 97 0.28 -5.72 10.08
CA VAL A 97 -0.53 -4.92 9.15
C VAL A 97 -0.70 -5.64 7.81
N VAL A 98 0.40 -6.14 7.23
CA VAL A 98 0.37 -6.83 5.92
C VAL A 98 -0.44 -8.12 6.00
N LEU A 99 -0.31 -8.90 7.08
CA LEU A 99 -1.11 -10.11 7.30
C LEU A 99 -2.60 -9.78 7.40
N SER A 100 -2.97 -8.73 8.12
CA SER A 100 -4.37 -8.29 8.21
C SER A 100 -4.93 -7.89 6.84
N ILE A 101 -4.16 -7.16 6.04
CA ILE A 101 -4.55 -6.80 4.67
C ILE A 101 -4.64 -8.04 3.77
N ALA A 102 -3.76 -9.02 3.95
CA ALA A 102 -3.77 -10.25 3.18
C ALA A 102 -5.03 -11.09 3.45
N GLU A 103 -5.45 -11.23 4.71
CA GLU A 103 -6.71 -11.89 5.09
C GLU A 103 -7.92 -11.16 4.46
N LEU A 104 -7.96 -9.82 4.54
CA LEU A 104 -9.02 -9.03 3.91
C LEU A 104 -9.06 -9.21 2.38
N SER A 105 -7.90 -9.32 1.73
CA SER A 105 -7.79 -9.56 0.29
C SER A 105 -8.18 -10.98 -0.11
N ALA A 106 -7.95 -11.97 0.77
CA ALA A 106 -8.36 -13.36 0.55
C ALA A 106 -9.88 -13.55 0.70
N LEU A 107 -10.52 -12.83 1.64
CA LEU A 107 -11.97 -12.87 1.82
C LEU A 107 -12.72 -12.20 0.66
N ILE A 108 -12.28 -11.01 0.24
CA ILE A 108 -12.97 -10.23 -0.80
C ILE A 108 -11.93 -9.64 -1.77
N PRO A 109 -11.72 -10.23 -2.96
CA PRO A 109 -10.72 -9.74 -3.91
C PRO A 109 -11.23 -8.50 -4.67
N LEU A 110 -11.06 -7.30 -4.10
CA LEU A 110 -11.42 -6.02 -4.73
C LEU A 110 -10.29 -5.50 -5.64
N SER A 111 -10.60 -4.97 -6.83
CA SER A 111 -9.61 -4.45 -7.78
C SER A 111 -9.07 -3.06 -7.42
N GLY A 112 -9.60 -2.42 -6.37
CA GLY A 112 -9.22 -1.09 -5.90
C GLY A 112 -8.11 -1.05 -4.83
N GLY A 113 -7.56 -2.19 -4.44
CA GLY A 113 -6.48 -2.28 -3.44
C GLY A 113 -6.91 -1.84 -2.03
N ILE A 114 -5.93 -1.46 -1.21
CA ILE A 114 -6.10 -1.21 0.24
C ILE A 114 -7.13 -0.11 0.54
N ILE A 115 -7.29 0.88 -0.35
CA ILE A 115 -8.25 1.98 -0.17
C ILE A 115 -9.69 1.47 -0.27
N ARG A 116 -9.97 0.57 -1.24
CA ARG A 116 -11.30 -0.03 -1.40
C ARG A 116 -11.62 -1.01 -0.27
N HIS A 117 -10.61 -1.72 0.25
CA HIS A 117 -10.79 -2.51 1.47
C HIS A 117 -11.19 -1.64 2.68
N ALA A 118 -10.58 -0.46 2.84
CA ALA A 118 -10.94 0.45 3.93
C ALA A 118 -12.37 1.02 3.80
N GLU A 119 -12.85 1.22 2.57
CA GLU A 119 -14.23 1.69 2.32
C GLU A 119 -15.26 0.65 2.74
N TYR A 120 -14.96 -0.63 2.47
CA TYR A 120 -15.88 -1.73 2.74
C TYR A 120 -15.88 -2.15 4.22
N PHE A 121 -14.72 -2.24 4.86
CA PHE A 121 -14.59 -2.81 6.20
C PHE A 121 -14.59 -1.78 7.33
N VAL A 122 -14.35 -0.50 7.04
CA VAL A 122 -14.20 0.53 8.09
C VAL A 122 -15.22 1.64 7.93
N ASP A 123 -14.97 2.58 7.01
CA ASP A 123 -15.85 3.71 6.76
C ASP A 123 -15.45 4.40 5.43
N PRO A 124 -16.41 4.87 4.61
CA PRO A 124 -16.11 5.61 3.38
C PRO A 124 -15.29 6.90 3.59
N ALA A 125 -15.49 7.63 4.69
CA ALA A 125 -14.72 8.83 5.01
C ALA A 125 -13.26 8.51 5.36
N LEU A 126 -13.01 7.40 6.06
CA LEU A 126 -11.66 6.93 6.36
C LEU A 126 -10.94 6.48 5.09
N SER A 127 -11.65 5.79 4.19
CA SER A 127 -11.11 5.43 2.87
C SER A 127 -10.71 6.66 2.06
N PHE A 128 -11.55 7.68 2.02
CA PHE A 128 -11.25 8.95 1.35
C PHE A 128 -9.99 9.63 1.94
N ALA A 129 -9.91 9.72 3.27
CA ALA A 129 -8.74 10.30 3.95
C ALA A 129 -7.45 9.51 3.65
N ASN A 130 -7.51 8.17 3.71
CA ASN A 130 -6.38 7.32 3.36
C ASN A 130 -5.98 7.44 1.89
N GLY A 131 -6.96 7.57 0.98
CA GLY A 131 -6.72 7.83 -0.44
C GLY A 131 -5.90 9.09 -0.67
N TRP A 132 -6.26 10.20 -0.02
CA TRP A 132 -5.48 11.44 -0.07
C TRP A 132 -4.09 11.29 0.55
N ASN A 133 -3.98 10.58 1.67
CA ASN A 133 -2.68 10.33 2.30
C ASN A 133 -1.74 9.54 1.37
N GLN A 134 -2.26 8.57 0.62
CA GLN A 134 -1.50 7.82 -0.38
C GLN A 134 -1.09 8.70 -1.56
N VAL A 135 -1.96 9.59 -2.04
CA VAL A 135 -1.62 10.55 -3.10
C VAL A 135 -0.45 11.45 -2.67
N TYR A 136 -0.52 12.04 -1.47
CA TYR A 136 0.58 12.86 -0.94
C TYR A 136 1.87 12.08 -0.76
N SER A 137 1.78 10.86 -0.22
CA SER A 137 2.95 9.98 -0.05
C SER A 137 3.63 9.68 -1.38
N ASN A 138 2.85 9.45 -2.44
CA ASN A 138 3.39 9.20 -3.78
C ASN A 138 4.00 10.46 -4.40
N ILE A 139 3.36 11.63 -4.27
CA ILE A 139 3.87 12.91 -4.78
C ILE A 139 5.21 13.28 -4.14
N ILE A 140 5.40 12.97 -2.85
CA ILE A 140 6.64 13.27 -2.12
C ILE A 140 7.73 12.22 -2.40
N THR A 141 7.35 10.94 -2.56
CA THR A 141 8.30 9.85 -2.77
C THR A 141 9.06 9.99 -4.09
N ILE A 142 8.40 10.32 -5.20
CA ILE A 142 9.04 10.44 -6.52
C ILE A 142 10.23 11.43 -6.54
N PRO A 143 10.09 12.70 -6.10
CA PRO A 143 11.23 13.61 -6.04
C PRO A 143 12.27 13.19 -5.00
N ALA A 144 11.87 12.54 -3.89
CA ALA A 144 12.82 12.01 -2.91
C ALA A 144 13.73 10.93 -3.52
N GLU A 145 13.18 10.03 -4.34
CA GLU A 145 13.95 9.02 -5.06
C GLU A 145 14.87 9.62 -6.14
N LEU A 146 14.41 10.69 -6.82
CA LEU A 146 15.20 11.40 -7.80
C LEU A 146 16.42 12.10 -7.19
N VAL A 147 16.23 12.77 -6.04
CA VAL A 147 17.31 13.39 -5.27
C VAL A 147 18.27 12.33 -4.73
N ALA A 148 17.75 11.20 -4.24
CA ALA A 148 18.55 10.07 -3.80
C ALA A 148 19.48 9.54 -4.91
N ALA A 149 18.96 9.38 -6.13
CA ALA A 149 19.75 8.95 -7.29
C ALA A 149 20.85 9.96 -7.64
N ALA A 150 20.55 11.26 -7.61
CA ALA A 150 21.53 12.31 -7.88
C ALA A 150 22.67 12.34 -6.85
N VAL A 151 22.35 12.21 -5.56
CA VAL A 151 23.35 12.13 -4.48
C VAL A 151 24.23 10.88 -4.61
N LEU A 152 23.66 9.75 -5.07
CA LEU A 152 24.43 8.53 -5.29
C LEU A 152 25.49 8.69 -6.39
N ILE A 153 25.16 9.35 -7.51
CA ILE A 153 26.14 9.61 -8.58
C ILE A 153 27.21 10.61 -8.14
N GLN A 154 26.84 11.58 -7.31
CA GLN A 154 27.79 12.55 -6.76
C GLN A 154 28.95 11.89 -5.99
N PHE A 155 28.75 10.67 -5.48
CA PHE A 155 29.82 9.89 -4.86
C PHE A 155 30.98 9.58 -5.82
N TRP A 156 30.69 9.39 -7.11
CA TRP A 156 31.67 9.02 -8.13
C TRP A 156 32.09 10.21 -9.01
N VAL A 157 31.15 11.13 -9.30
CA VAL A 157 31.37 12.24 -10.23
C VAL A 157 30.94 13.56 -9.61
N GLN A 158 31.88 14.51 -9.47
CA GLN A 158 31.67 15.82 -8.84
C GLN A 158 31.06 16.85 -9.81
N ILE A 159 29.95 16.51 -10.46
CA ILE A 159 29.15 17.44 -11.28
C ILE A 159 27.98 17.97 -10.44
N SER A 160 27.44 19.15 -10.79
CA SER A 160 26.28 19.73 -10.12
C SER A 160 25.08 18.78 -10.07
N ASN A 161 24.52 18.60 -8.88
CA ASN A 161 23.36 17.72 -8.63
C ASN A 161 22.14 18.10 -9.49
N ALA A 162 21.99 19.38 -9.84
CA ALA A 162 20.89 19.84 -10.68
C ALA A 162 20.85 19.15 -12.06
N VAL A 163 22.03 18.86 -12.63
CA VAL A 163 22.13 18.21 -13.96
C VAL A 163 21.62 16.77 -13.90
N TRP A 164 21.98 16.04 -12.83
CA TRP A 164 21.55 14.66 -12.63
C TRP A 164 20.06 14.55 -12.28
N ILE A 165 19.53 15.48 -11.50
CA ILE A 165 18.09 15.53 -11.19
C ILE A 165 17.29 15.75 -12.48
N VAL A 166 17.70 16.70 -13.33
CA VAL A 166 17.00 16.98 -14.59
C VAL A 166 17.13 15.82 -15.57
N SER A 167 18.30 15.17 -15.67
CA SER A 167 18.50 14.05 -16.61
C SER A 167 17.69 12.82 -16.21
N PHE A 168 17.68 12.44 -14.93
CA PHE A 168 16.86 11.33 -14.44
C PHE A 168 15.37 11.66 -14.46
N GLY A 169 14.99 12.91 -14.19
CA GLY A 169 13.61 13.37 -14.29
C GLY A 169 13.08 13.27 -15.72
N LEU A 170 13.89 13.66 -16.70
CA LEU A 170 13.55 13.51 -18.12
C LEU A 170 13.40 12.03 -18.50
N LEU A 171 14.30 11.16 -18.02
CA LEU A 171 14.23 9.71 -18.25
C LEU A 171 12.93 9.12 -17.66
N LEU A 172 12.52 9.54 -16.47
CA LEU A 172 11.25 9.13 -15.85
C LEU A 172 10.05 9.57 -16.69
N ILE A 173 10.03 10.82 -17.17
CA ILE A 173 8.94 11.33 -18.02
C ILE A 173 8.87 10.53 -19.32
N ILE A 174 10.01 10.28 -19.96
CA ILE A 174 10.07 9.48 -21.19
C ILE A 174 9.56 8.05 -20.92
N SER A 175 9.97 7.44 -19.82
CA SER A 175 9.51 6.10 -19.42
C SER A 175 8.00 6.06 -19.18
N ASN A 176 7.42 7.12 -18.60
CA ASN A 176 5.98 7.24 -18.40
C ASN A 176 5.19 7.31 -19.72
N LEU A 177 5.79 7.85 -20.78
CA LEU A 177 5.21 7.90 -22.13
C LEU A 177 5.38 6.59 -22.91
N LEU A 178 6.28 5.70 -22.49
CA LEU A 178 6.47 4.38 -23.11
C LEU A 178 5.37 3.41 -22.69
N PHE A 179 5.14 2.40 -23.53
CA PHE A 179 4.13 1.38 -23.26
C PHE A 179 4.43 0.66 -21.93
N VAL A 180 3.39 0.43 -21.12
CA VAL A 180 3.44 -0.23 -19.78
C VAL A 180 4.28 -1.52 -19.75
N ARG A 181 4.37 -2.23 -20.88
CA ARG A 181 5.21 -3.43 -21.01
C ARG A 181 6.72 -3.12 -20.93
N VAL A 182 7.18 -2.03 -21.54
CA VAL A 182 8.59 -1.61 -21.51
C VAL A 182 8.97 -1.17 -20.10
N TYR A 183 8.07 -0.47 -19.41
CA TYR A 183 8.23 -0.12 -18.00
C TYR A 183 8.44 -1.36 -17.12
N GLY A 184 7.61 -2.39 -17.30
CA GLY A 184 7.73 -3.64 -16.54
C GLY A 184 9.06 -4.38 -16.74
N GLU A 185 9.62 -4.36 -17.96
CA GLU A 185 10.94 -4.95 -18.25
C GLU A 185 12.07 -4.13 -17.62
N LEU A 186 12.01 -2.80 -17.68
CA LEU A 186 13.00 -1.92 -17.04
C LEU A 186 13.01 -2.12 -15.52
N GLU A 187 11.84 -2.14 -14.89
CA GLU A 187 11.73 -2.41 -13.46
C GLU A 187 12.23 -3.80 -13.09
N PHE A 188 11.97 -4.80 -13.93
CA PHE A 188 12.49 -6.16 -13.71
C PHE A 188 14.02 -6.18 -13.71
N VAL A 189 14.68 -5.49 -14.64
CA VAL A 189 16.14 -5.39 -14.68
C VAL A 189 16.68 -4.63 -13.46
N CYS A 190 16.05 -3.49 -13.11
CA CYS A 190 16.43 -2.73 -11.91
C CYS A 190 16.23 -3.53 -10.62
N ALA A 191 15.18 -4.34 -10.53
CA ALA A 191 14.90 -5.23 -9.41
C ALA A 191 15.98 -6.30 -9.26
N ILE A 192 16.38 -6.96 -10.35
CA ILE A 192 17.48 -7.92 -10.35
C ILE A 192 18.77 -7.26 -9.87
N LEU A 193 19.11 -6.08 -10.39
CA LEU A 193 20.30 -5.33 -9.98
C LEU A 193 20.31 -5.06 -8.47
N LYS A 194 19.19 -4.62 -7.88
CA LYS A 194 19.06 -4.40 -6.43
C LYS A 194 19.32 -5.68 -5.63
N ILE A 195 18.73 -6.80 -6.04
CA ILE A 195 18.90 -8.10 -5.36
C ILE A 195 20.36 -8.55 -5.45
N THR A 196 20.96 -8.47 -6.65
CA THR A 196 22.38 -8.82 -6.85
C THR A 196 23.30 -7.96 -5.99
N LEU A 197 23.02 -6.66 -5.84
CA LEU A 197 23.79 -5.78 -4.96
C LEU A 197 23.72 -6.20 -3.49
N ILE A 198 22.56 -6.61 -2.99
CA ILE A 198 22.41 -7.11 -1.61
C ILE A 198 23.19 -8.40 -1.40
N VAL A 199 23.06 -9.35 -2.33
CA VAL A 199 23.78 -10.63 -2.25
C VAL A 199 25.29 -10.38 -2.33
N GLY A 200 25.73 -9.52 -3.25
CA GLY A 200 27.13 -9.12 -3.38
C GLY A 200 27.67 -8.45 -2.12
N LEU A 201 26.91 -7.56 -1.49
CA LEU A 201 27.29 -6.92 -0.22
C LEU A 201 27.45 -7.95 0.90
N ASN A 202 26.51 -8.89 1.04
CA ASN A 202 26.60 -9.94 2.06
C ASN A 202 27.84 -10.82 1.85
N ILE A 203 28.08 -11.27 0.62
CA ILE A 203 29.27 -12.08 0.29
C ILE A 203 30.55 -11.30 0.58
N MET A 204 30.62 -10.03 0.20
CA MET A 204 31.80 -9.18 0.41
C MET A 204 32.12 -8.99 1.89
N VAL A 205 31.10 -8.91 2.76
CA VAL A 205 31.30 -8.85 4.22
C VAL A 205 31.72 -10.20 4.80
N THR A 206 31.13 -11.30 4.33
CA THR A 206 31.38 -12.64 4.90
C THR A 206 32.70 -13.26 4.44
N LEU A 207 33.14 -13.05 3.20
CA LEU A 207 34.35 -13.67 2.63
C LEU A 207 35.65 -13.35 3.40
N PRO A 208 35.94 -12.09 3.80
CA PRO A 208 37.13 -11.76 4.59
C PRO A 208 37.12 -12.34 6.01
N LEU A 209 35.93 -12.51 6.60
CA LEU A 209 35.76 -13.13 7.92
C LEU A 209 36.12 -14.62 7.89
N TYR A 210 35.71 -15.35 6.86
CA TYR A 210 36.11 -16.74 6.69
C TYR A 210 37.60 -16.87 6.40
N ALA A 211 38.16 -16.02 5.52
CA ALA A 211 39.59 -16.05 5.22
C ALA A 211 40.48 -15.81 6.45
N ASN A 212 40.10 -14.91 7.35
CA ASN A 212 40.84 -14.63 8.59
C ASN A 212 40.63 -15.67 9.71
N ASN A 213 39.61 -16.54 9.65
CA ASN A 213 39.41 -17.61 10.65
C ASN A 213 40.09 -18.94 10.24
N LEU A 214 40.58 -19.05 9.00
CA LEU A 214 41.32 -20.21 8.50
C LEU A 214 42.85 -20.06 8.56
N CYS A 215 43.37 -18.85 8.85
CA CYS A 215 44.79 -18.57 9.13
C CYS A 215 45.02 -18.41 10.63
#